data_AF-A0A484F5U3-F1
#
_entry.id   AF-A0A484F5U3-F1
#
_cell.length_a   1.000
_cell.length_b   1.000
_cell.length_c   1.000
_cell.angle_alpha   90.00
_cell.angle_beta   90.00
_cell.angle_gamma   90.00
#
_symmetry.space_group_name_H-M   'P 1'
#
loop_
_entity.id
_entity.type
_entity.pdbx_description
1 polymer ?
#
loop_
_entity_poly.entity_id
_entity_poly.type
_entity_poly.pdbx_seq_one_letter_code
_entity_poly.pdbx_strand_id
1 'polypeptide(L)'
;MSSEIANETFKNKNVKKPLSGQKEITKIVAVSSDKVLPADAAQAAYASGYPVTLKETCYGLVMTGTEENVNAVIKIVQDLDKNHIFVKDRGFPAGDPRRCRATRNGGQRPGFYTLHEEISKMGTVGEALDNYEAGVEKTEAEWPTRLNSFKIEDYITAELGKNKKKPEMTHIVTDRIAAKKAEADKKKEPAKKTAKPDEKKTAAKKTAAKKTTKKETTAKKK
;
A
#
# COMPACT_ATOMS: atom_id res chain seq x y z
N MET A 1 -5.54 -53.01 14.91
CA MET A 1 -6.81 -52.25 14.87
C MET A 1 -6.64 -51.00 15.73
N SER A 2 -5.92 -49.99 15.24
CA SER A 2 -5.32 -48.98 16.15
C SER A 2 -5.14 -47.58 15.56
N SER A 3 -5.46 -47.38 14.27
CA SER A 3 -5.27 -46.11 13.54
C SER A 3 -6.54 -45.25 13.44
N GLU A 4 -7.72 -45.84 13.63
CA GLU A 4 -9.01 -45.16 13.43
C GLU A 4 -9.43 -44.33 14.64
N ILE A 5 -9.19 -44.85 15.86
CA ILE A 5 -9.55 -44.24 17.15
C ILE A 5 -8.92 -42.84 17.31
N ALA A 6 -7.75 -42.59 16.74
CA ALA A 6 -7.04 -41.31 16.85
C ALA A 6 -7.69 -40.14 16.09
N ASN A 7 -8.61 -40.40 15.15
CA ASN A 7 -9.19 -39.37 14.27
C ASN A 7 -10.56 -38.83 14.71
N GLU A 8 -11.18 -39.41 15.75
CA GLU A 8 -12.50 -38.95 16.22
C GLU A 8 -12.40 -37.77 17.21
N THR A 9 -11.34 -37.73 18.02
CA THR A 9 -11.19 -36.83 19.17
C THR A 9 -11.03 -35.35 18.81
N PHE A 10 -10.80 -35.01 17.54
CA PHE A 10 -10.65 -33.62 17.07
C PHE A 10 -11.86 -33.06 16.29
N LYS A 11 -12.99 -33.78 16.26
CA LYS A 11 -14.26 -33.24 15.72
C LYS A 11 -14.97 -32.41 16.79
N ASN A 12 -14.59 -31.13 16.93
CA ASN A 12 -15.24 -30.19 17.85
C ASN A 12 -16.71 -29.95 17.42
N LYS A 13 -17.64 -30.63 18.10
CA LYS A 13 -19.07 -30.76 17.70
C LYS A 13 -19.86 -29.44 17.75
N ASN A 14 -19.31 -28.36 18.31
CA ASN A 14 -19.96 -27.05 18.41
C ASN A 14 -19.72 -26.11 17.23
N VAL A 15 -18.87 -26.47 16.25
CA VAL A 15 -18.77 -25.70 15.00
C VAL A 15 -19.99 -26.02 14.13
N LYS A 16 -21.09 -25.30 14.36
CA LYS A 16 -22.26 -25.31 13.47
C LYS A 16 -21.80 -24.87 12.08
N LYS A 17 -21.72 -25.82 11.14
CA LYS A 17 -21.49 -25.53 9.72
C LYS A 17 -22.50 -24.46 9.27
N PRO A 18 -22.10 -23.40 8.54
CA PRO A 18 -23.01 -22.32 8.17
C PRO A 18 -24.24 -22.85 7.45
N LEU A 19 -25.40 -22.28 7.79
CA LEU A 19 -26.69 -22.63 7.19
C LEU A 19 -26.61 -22.41 5.67
N SER A 20 -27.19 -23.35 4.91
CA SER A 20 -27.02 -23.44 3.47
C SER A 20 -27.50 -22.17 2.75
N GLY A 21 -26.55 -21.30 2.40
CA GLY A 21 -26.79 -20.00 1.77
C GLY A 21 -25.92 -18.87 2.36
N GLN A 22 -25.49 -18.96 3.62
CA GLN A 22 -24.67 -17.90 4.23
C GLN A 22 -23.19 -18.00 3.80
N LYS A 23 -22.66 -16.87 3.34
CA LYS A 23 -21.25 -16.71 2.95
C LYS A 23 -20.36 -16.66 4.19
N GLU A 24 -19.48 -17.64 4.31
CA GLU A 24 -18.41 -17.65 5.31
C GLU A 24 -17.25 -16.76 4.83
N ILE A 25 -16.80 -15.85 5.69
CA ILE A 25 -15.66 -14.99 5.46
C ILE A 25 -14.62 -15.16 6.56
N THR A 26 -13.42 -14.67 6.30
CA THR A 26 -12.40 -14.52 7.34
C THR A 26 -11.75 -13.16 7.19
N LYS A 27 -11.61 -12.43 8.30
CA LYS A 27 -10.87 -11.18 8.36
C LYS A 27 -9.71 -11.29 9.36
N ILE A 28 -8.71 -10.43 9.19
CA ILE A 28 -7.72 -10.12 10.22
C ILE A 28 -8.01 -8.71 10.74
N VAL A 29 -8.07 -8.59 12.06
CA VAL A 29 -8.08 -7.33 12.80
C VAL A 29 -6.67 -7.13 13.35
N ALA A 30 -6.08 -5.97 13.08
CA ALA A 30 -4.78 -5.58 13.56
C ALA A 30 -4.91 -4.31 14.41
N VAL A 31 -4.42 -4.37 15.64
CA VAL A 31 -4.51 -3.31 16.64
C VAL A 31 -3.20 -2.55 16.65
N SER A 32 -3.27 -1.23 16.50
CA SER A 32 -2.13 -0.30 16.50
C SER A 32 -2.41 0.90 17.41
N SER A 33 -3.03 0.64 18.55
CA SER A 33 -3.41 1.61 19.59
C SER A 33 -2.47 1.48 20.80
N ASP A 34 -2.15 2.62 21.43
CA ASP A 34 -1.48 2.65 22.74
C ASP A 34 -2.47 2.47 23.91
N LYS A 35 -3.78 2.56 23.64
CA LYS A 35 -4.88 2.51 24.63
C LYS A 35 -5.49 1.11 24.76
N VAL A 36 -5.48 0.34 23.67
CA VAL A 36 -6.15 -0.97 23.56
C VAL A 36 -5.15 -2.03 23.14
N LEU A 37 -5.00 -3.09 23.94
CA LEU A 37 -4.11 -4.20 23.62
C LEU A 37 -4.79 -5.22 22.68
N PRO A 38 -4.01 -6.00 21.90
CA PRO A 38 -4.49 -7.18 21.19
C PRO A 38 -5.33 -8.16 22.04
N ALA A 39 -5.04 -8.25 23.34
CA ALA A 39 -5.77 -9.07 24.30
C ALA A 39 -7.16 -8.52 24.62
N ASP A 40 -7.32 -7.20 24.70
CA ASP A 40 -8.60 -6.55 25.02
C ASP A 40 -9.55 -6.66 23.83
N ALA A 41 -9.02 -6.47 22.61
CA ALA A 41 -9.73 -6.73 21.36
C ALA A 41 -10.18 -8.20 21.24
N ALA A 42 -9.38 -9.16 21.75
CA ALA A 42 -9.79 -10.56 21.81
C ALA A 42 -10.86 -10.80 22.88
N GLN A 43 -10.73 -10.23 24.08
CA GLN A 43 -11.74 -10.33 25.15
C GLN A 43 -13.09 -9.76 24.72
N ALA A 44 -13.11 -8.58 24.08
CA ALA A 44 -14.34 -8.00 23.52
C ALA A 44 -14.98 -8.90 22.45
N ALA A 45 -14.16 -9.52 21.59
CA ALA A 45 -14.64 -10.49 20.61
C ALA A 45 -15.23 -11.77 21.26
N TYR A 46 -14.63 -12.29 22.34
CA TYR A 46 -15.18 -13.41 23.11
C TYR A 46 -16.48 -13.02 23.86
N ALA A 47 -16.51 -11.84 24.48
CA ALA A 47 -17.66 -11.33 25.23
C ALA A 47 -18.88 -11.02 24.34
N SER A 48 -18.67 -10.81 23.04
CA SER A 48 -19.72 -10.48 22.07
C SER A 48 -20.82 -11.54 21.90
N GLY A 49 -20.57 -12.79 22.30
CA GLY A 49 -21.53 -13.90 22.19
C GLY A 49 -21.83 -14.41 20.77
N TYR A 50 -21.27 -13.78 19.72
CA TYR A 50 -21.50 -14.19 18.33
C TYR A 50 -20.78 -15.51 17.98
N PRO A 51 -21.39 -16.37 17.14
CA PRO A 51 -20.80 -17.66 16.75
C PRO A 51 -19.70 -17.48 15.68
N VAL A 52 -18.54 -16.97 16.10
CA VAL A 52 -17.33 -16.81 15.28
C VAL A 52 -16.18 -17.68 15.80
N THR A 53 -15.37 -18.22 14.90
CA THR A 53 -14.11 -18.88 15.27
C THR A 53 -13.01 -17.83 15.37
N LEU A 54 -12.47 -17.64 16.57
CA LEU A 54 -11.41 -16.68 16.86
C LEU A 54 -10.03 -17.35 16.93
N LYS A 55 -9.01 -16.63 16.49
CA LYS A 55 -7.60 -16.94 16.71
C LYS A 55 -6.82 -15.68 17.03
N GLU A 56 -6.34 -15.59 18.26
CA GLU A 56 -5.42 -14.55 18.73
C GLU A 56 -4.08 -14.56 17.97
N THR A 57 -3.47 -13.38 17.91
CA THR A 57 -2.14 -13.12 17.36
C THR A 57 -1.45 -12.01 18.16
N CYS A 58 -0.14 -11.87 18.04
CA CYS A 58 0.64 -10.83 18.74
C CYS A 58 0.26 -9.38 18.36
N TYR A 59 -0.65 -9.19 17.40
CA TYR A 59 -0.99 -7.92 16.77
C TYR A 59 -2.51 -7.67 16.68
N GLY A 60 -3.34 -8.53 17.30
CA GLY A 60 -4.79 -8.52 17.15
C GLY A 60 -5.32 -9.94 16.92
N LEU A 61 -6.39 -10.10 16.13
CA LEU A 61 -7.10 -11.36 15.98
C LEU A 61 -7.44 -11.70 14.53
N VAL A 62 -7.57 -13.00 14.26
CA VAL A 62 -8.17 -13.54 13.03
C VAL A 62 -9.52 -14.13 13.39
N MET A 63 -10.57 -13.73 12.68
CA MET A 63 -11.93 -14.20 12.90
C MET A 63 -12.50 -14.84 11.64
N THR A 64 -13.14 -16.00 11.78
CA THR A 64 -13.80 -16.76 10.72
C THR A 64 -15.27 -16.99 11.10
N GLY A 65 -16.19 -16.80 10.16
CA GLY A 65 -17.61 -17.08 10.35
C GLY A 65 -18.48 -16.47 9.26
N THR A 66 -19.80 -16.53 9.43
CA THR A 66 -20.77 -15.86 8.54
C THR A 66 -20.54 -14.35 8.50
N GLU A 67 -20.68 -13.73 7.33
CA GLU A 67 -20.45 -12.30 7.10
C GLU A 67 -21.19 -11.37 8.09
N GLU A 68 -22.43 -11.66 8.45
CA GLU A 68 -23.22 -10.92 9.45
C GLU A 68 -22.53 -10.89 10.83
N ASN A 69 -22.30 -12.07 11.43
CA ASN A 69 -21.67 -12.21 12.75
C ASN A 69 -20.25 -11.65 12.78
N VAL A 70 -19.45 -11.87 11.73
CA VAL A 70 -18.09 -11.31 11.61
C VAL A 70 -18.14 -9.78 11.61
N ASN A 71 -19.03 -9.17 10.83
CA ASN A 71 -19.17 -7.71 10.77
C ASN A 71 -19.77 -7.11 12.06
N ALA A 72 -20.54 -7.87 12.83
CA ALA A 72 -21.03 -7.44 14.15
C ALA A 72 -19.90 -7.41 15.20
N VAL A 73 -19.07 -8.45 15.26
CA VAL A 73 -17.88 -8.51 16.14
C VAL A 73 -16.87 -7.41 15.78
N ILE A 74 -16.68 -7.14 14.48
CA ILE A 74 -15.78 -6.07 14.02
C ILE A 74 -16.18 -4.70 14.60
N LYS A 75 -17.47 -4.36 14.62
CA LYS A 75 -17.93 -3.10 15.22
C LYS A 75 -17.56 -3.02 16.69
N ILE A 76 -17.96 -4.01 17.49
CA ILE A 76 -17.66 -4.09 18.94
C ILE A 76 -16.17 -3.94 19.22
N VAL A 77 -15.30 -4.52 18.38
CA VAL A 77 -13.84 -4.40 18.55
C VAL A 77 -13.32 -3.04 18.08
N GLN A 78 -13.85 -2.46 16.99
CA GLN A 78 -13.47 -1.12 16.54
C GLN A 78 -14.00 0.00 17.46
N ASP A 79 -15.13 -0.20 18.13
CA ASP A 79 -15.69 0.75 19.10
C ASP A 79 -14.79 0.96 20.34
N LEU A 80 -13.77 0.10 20.54
CA LEU A 80 -12.71 0.28 21.57
C LEU A 80 -11.71 1.39 21.20
N ASP A 81 -11.24 1.42 19.95
CA ASP A 81 -10.38 2.48 19.39
C ASP A 81 -10.51 2.49 17.85
N LYS A 82 -11.47 3.30 17.39
CA LYS A 82 -11.99 3.32 16.02
C LYS A 82 -10.92 3.58 14.96
N ASN A 83 -9.98 4.48 15.25
CA ASN A 83 -9.00 4.95 14.27
C ASN A 83 -7.69 4.15 14.30
N HIS A 84 -7.43 3.40 15.38
CA HIS A 84 -6.24 2.55 15.55
C HIS A 84 -6.48 1.04 15.36
N ILE A 85 -7.72 0.61 15.07
CA ILE A 85 -8.10 -0.80 14.88
C ILE A 85 -8.46 -1.06 13.41
N PHE A 86 -7.50 -1.66 12.71
CA PHE A 86 -7.53 -1.85 11.26
C PHE A 86 -8.02 -3.25 10.87
N VAL A 87 -8.86 -3.34 9.84
CA VAL A 87 -9.52 -4.59 9.43
C VAL A 87 -9.26 -4.87 7.95
N LYS A 88 -8.79 -6.09 7.65
CA LYS A 88 -8.37 -6.51 6.30
C LYS A 88 -8.94 -7.89 5.98
N ASP A 89 -9.49 -8.06 4.77
CA ASP A 89 -10.01 -9.37 4.35
C ASP A 89 -8.88 -10.40 4.20
N ARG A 90 -9.17 -11.64 4.59
CA ARG A 90 -8.20 -12.73 4.68
C ARG A 90 -8.81 -13.98 4.07
N GLY A 91 -8.68 -14.16 2.76
CA GLY A 91 -9.33 -15.24 1.99
C GLY A 91 -9.01 -16.70 2.33
N PHE A 92 -8.34 -16.99 3.47
CA PHE A 92 -8.15 -18.34 4.01
C PHE A 92 -8.32 -18.33 5.54
N PRO A 93 -9.11 -19.25 6.11
CA PRO A 93 -9.39 -19.31 7.55
C PRO A 93 -8.15 -19.62 8.40
N ALA A 94 -8.29 -19.45 9.71
CA ALA A 94 -7.26 -19.80 10.67
C ALA A 94 -6.93 -21.31 10.63
N GLY A 95 -5.71 -21.67 10.23
CA GLY A 95 -5.25 -23.07 10.20
C GLY A 95 -5.44 -23.81 8.87
N ASP A 96 -6.03 -23.18 7.85
CA ASP A 96 -6.26 -23.79 6.52
C ASP A 96 -5.00 -24.52 5.98
N PRO A 97 -5.06 -25.81 5.61
CA PRO A 97 -3.88 -26.59 5.25
C PRO A 97 -3.12 -26.05 4.03
N ARG A 98 -3.77 -25.27 3.16
CA ARG A 98 -3.15 -24.62 1.98
C ARG A 98 -2.18 -23.51 2.40
N ARG A 99 -2.44 -22.84 3.53
CA ARG A 99 -1.67 -21.68 4.05
C ARG A 99 -0.96 -21.95 5.38
N CYS A 100 -1.35 -23.00 6.11
CA CYS A 100 -0.77 -23.39 7.38
C CYS A 100 0.64 -23.98 7.23
N ARG A 101 1.38 -24.00 8.35
CA ARG A 101 2.80 -24.41 8.41
C ARG A 101 3.05 -25.63 9.26
N ALA A 102 2.19 -25.90 10.25
CA ALA A 102 2.18 -27.20 10.94
C ALA A 102 1.99 -28.36 9.95
N THR A 103 1.09 -28.17 8.97
CA THR A 103 0.83 -29.11 7.86
C THR A 103 1.89 -29.13 6.76
N ARG A 104 2.93 -28.29 6.85
CA ARG A 104 3.96 -28.11 5.81
C ARG A 104 5.39 -28.09 6.38
N ASN A 105 5.60 -28.78 7.50
CA ASN A 105 6.91 -28.95 8.16
C ASN A 105 7.61 -27.62 8.54
N GLY A 106 6.87 -26.52 8.74
CA GLY A 106 7.37 -25.26 9.29
C GLY A 106 7.72 -24.15 8.27
N GLY A 107 8.93 -23.60 8.38
CA GLY A 107 9.48 -22.54 7.52
C GLY A 107 9.02 -21.09 7.80
N GLN A 108 9.67 -20.14 7.11
CA GLN A 108 9.50 -18.68 7.25
C GLN A 108 8.06 -18.19 6.91
N ARG A 109 7.39 -17.47 7.82
CA ARG A 109 6.01 -16.99 7.59
C ARG A 109 5.95 -15.95 6.45
N PRO A 110 5.11 -16.15 5.40
CA PRO A 110 5.16 -15.31 4.21
C PRO A 110 4.45 -13.98 4.49
N GLY A 111 5.14 -12.88 4.21
CA GLY A 111 4.67 -11.54 4.56
C GLY A 111 4.67 -11.24 6.06
N PHE A 112 5.35 -12.01 6.92
CA PHE A 112 5.44 -11.67 8.35
C PHE A 112 6.33 -10.45 8.62
N TYR A 113 7.47 -10.35 7.91
CA TYR A 113 8.30 -9.14 7.92
C TYR A 113 7.51 -7.92 7.40
N THR A 114 6.81 -8.09 6.28
CA THR A 114 5.91 -7.06 5.71
C THR A 114 4.80 -6.69 6.69
N LEU A 115 4.19 -7.64 7.40
CA LEU A 115 3.15 -7.36 8.39
C LEU A 115 3.69 -6.55 9.58
N HIS A 116 4.89 -6.86 10.07
CA HIS A 116 5.53 -6.07 11.13
C HIS A 116 5.82 -4.63 10.66
N GLU A 117 6.32 -4.49 9.43
CA GLU A 117 6.52 -3.19 8.78
C GLU A 117 5.23 -2.42 8.44
N GLU A 118 4.12 -3.13 8.13
CA GLU A 118 2.78 -2.54 7.96
C GLU A 118 2.32 -1.97 9.31
N ILE A 119 2.33 -2.78 10.38
CA ILE A 119 1.89 -2.38 11.72
C ILE A 119 2.69 -1.20 12.27
N SER A 120 4.02 -1.19 12.12
CA SER A 120 4.86 -0.07 12.56
C SER A 120 4.54 1.27 11.89
N LYS A 121 3.78 1.27 10.78
CA LYS A 121 3.32 2.48 10.08
C LYS A 121 1.83 2.78 10.33
N MET A 122 1.07 1.85 10.93
CA MET A 122 -0.37 2.04 11.17
C MET A 122 -0.67 2.99 12.35
N GLY A 123 0.24 3.14 13.32
CA GLY A 123 0.09 4.14 14.40
C GLY A 123 -0.07 5.56 13.84
N THR A 124 0.86 5.95 12.96
CA THR A 124 0.82 7.24 12.24
C THR A 124 -0.40 7.40 11.32
N VAL A 125 -1.00 6.30 10.84
CA VAL A 125 -2.29 6.35 10.12
C VAL A 125 -3.45 6.61 11.08
N GLY A 126 -3.45 6.01 12.27
CA GLY A 126 -4.42 6.29 13.32
C GLY A 126 -4.33 7.74 13.82
N GLU A 127 -3.12 8.22 14.11
CA GLU A 127 -2.84 9.63 14.43
C GLU A 127 -3.36 10.59 13.33
N ALA A 128 -3.14 10.27 12.06
CA ALA A 128 -3.62 11.08 10.95
C ALA A 128 -5.16 11.07 10.81
N LEU A 129 -5.82 9.99 11.21
CA LEU A 129 -7.28 9.90 11.28
C LEU A 129 -7.85 10.68 12.48
N ASP A 130 -7.26 10.54 13.67
CA ASP A 130 -7.63 11.34 14.86
C ASP A 130 -7.50 12.84 14.58
N ASN A 131 -6.39 13.30 13.98
CA ASN A 131 -6.21 14.69 13.58
C ASN A 131 -7.23 15.15 12.51
N TYR A 132 -7.62 14.26 11.60
CA TYR A 132 -8.65 14.55 10.59
C TYR A 132 -10.05 14.67 11.19
N GLU A 133 -10.41 13.83 12.15
CA GLU A 133 -11.71 13.91 12.84
C GLU A 133 -11.76 15.08 13.85
N ALA A 134 -10.62 15.46 14.43
CA ALA A 134 -10.47 16.67 15.23
C ALA A 134 -10.48 17.98 14.40
N GLY A 135 -10.46 17.89 13.06
CA GLY A 135 -10.50 19.06 12.18
C GLY A 135 -9.21 19.88 12.11
N VAL A 136 -8.05 19.26 12.42
CA VAL A 136 -6.74 19.93 12.35
C VAL A 136 -6.42 20.35 10.91
N GLU A 137 -5.89 21.57 10.74
CA GLU A 137 -5.57 22.11 9.42
C GLU A 137 -4.47 21.29 8.74
N LYS A 138 -4.68 20.97 7.47
CA LYS A 138 -3.80 20.07 6.71
C LYS A 138 -2.56 20.81 6.21
N THR A 139 -1.43 20.58 6.87
CA THR A 139 -0.12 20.93 6.30
C THR A 139 0.13 20.13 5.01
N GLU A 140 0.49 20.81 3.93
CA GLU A 140 0.89 20.14 2.68
C GLU A 140 2.26 19.49 2.86
N ALA A 141 2.36 18.19 2.56
CA ALA A 141 3.56 17.41 2.87
C ALA A 141 4.69 17.68 1.86
N GLU A 142 5.84 18.14 2.35
CA GLU A 142 7.07 18.23 1.54
C GLU A 142 7.57 16.84 1.18
N TRP A 143 7.26 16.40 -0.05
CA TRP A 143 7.75 15.12 -0.56
C TRP A 143 9.27 15.16 -0.75
N PRO A 144 10.02 14.15 -0.26
CA PRO A 144 11.46 14.12 -0.39
C PRO A 144 11.86 14.11 -1.86
N THR A 145 12.65 15.11 -2.28
CA THR A 145 13.14 15.21 -3.66
C THR A 145 13.87 13.92 -4.04
N ARG A 146 13.57 13.35 -5.22
CA ARG A 146 14.26 12.15 -5.70
C ARG A 146 15.77 12.37 -5.71
N LEU A 147 16.50 11.50 -5.00
CA LEU A 147 17.95 11.41 -5.09
C LEU A 147 18.38 11.35 -6.55
N ASN A 148 19.22 12.31 -6.95
CA ASN A 148 19.73 12.38 -8.31
C ASN A 148 20.69 11.20 -8.52
N SER A 149 20.35 10.31 -9.47
CA SER A 149 21.13 9.09 -9.75
C SER A 149 22.61 9.37 -9.99
N PHE A 150 22.94 10.51 -10.61
CA PHE A 150 24.32 10.91 -10.91
C PHE A 150 25.12 11.41 -9.69
N LYS A 151 24.47 11.54 -8.52
CA LYS A 151 25.12 11.88 -7.24
C LYS A 151 25.16 10.72 -6.25
N ILE A 152 24.59 9.56 -6.58
CA ILE A 152 24.60 8.38 -5.69
C ILE A 152 26.05 7.96 -5.38
N GLU A 153 26.95 8.09 -6.35
CA GLU A 153 28.38 7.81 -6.20
C GLU A 153 29.06 8.80 -5.22
N ASP A 154 28.70 10.09 -5.25
CA ASP A 154 29.16 11.10 -4.29
C ASP A 154 28.67 10.76 -2.87
N TYR A 155 27.38 10.45 -2.70
CA TYR A 155 26.80 10.10 -1.40
C TYR A 155 27.40 8.80 -0.83
N ILE A 156 27.56 7.76 -1.64
CA ILE A 156 28.24 6.52 -1.24
C ILE A 156 29.69 6.81 -0.83
N THR A 157 30.41 7.66 -1.58
CA THR A 157 31.79 8.01 -1.25
C THR A 157 31.89 8.89 0.01
N ALA A 158 30.90 9.74 0.27
CA ALA A 158 30.81 10.53 1.50
C ALA A 158 30.54 9.67 2.75
N GLU A 159 29.69 8.64 2.66
CA GLU A 159 29.45 7.70 3.78
C GLU A 159 30.62 6.71 3.96
N LEU A 160 31.18 6.16 2.88
CA LEU A 160 32.39 5.33 2.95
C LEU A 160 33.64 6.15 3.36
N GLY A 161 33.63 7.47 3.17
CA GLY A 161 34.67 8.36 3.71
C GLY A 161 34.71 8.37 5.24
N LYS A 162 33.57 8.15 5.90
CA LYS A 162 33.45 8.00 7.36
C LYS A 162 33.87 6.60 7.83
N ASN A 163 33.61 5.57 7.02
CA ASN A 163 33.92 4.17 7.32
C ASN A 163 34.99 3.61 6.36
N LYS A 164 36.27 3.71 6.75
CA LYS A 164 37.49 3.46 5.95
C LYS A 164 37.71 2.01 5.45
N LYS A 165 36.74 1.40 4.75
CA LYS A 165 36.92 0.18 3.95
C LYS A 165 36.13 0.30 2.64
N LYS A 166 36.83 0.60 1.55
CA LYS A 166 36.25 0.67 0.20
C LYS A 166 36.07 -0.77 -0.34
N PRO A 167 34.86 -1.21 -0.72
CA PRO A 167 34.69 -2.50 -1.37
C PRO A 167 35.26 -2.48 -2.79
N GLU A 168 35.88 -3.58 -3.20
CA GLU A 168 36.51 -3.73 -4.51
C GLU A 168 35.44 -4.05 -5.57
N MET A 169 35.02 -3.02 -6.32
CA MET A 169 34.06 -3.15 -7.42
C MET A 169 34.74 -3.76 -8.65
N THR A 170 34.18 -4.85 -9.17
CA THR A 170 34.77 -5.60 -10.28
C THR A 170 34.67 -4.85 -11.62
N HIS A 171 35.72 -5.01 -12.46
CA HIS A 171 35.97 -4.25 -13.70
C HIS A 171 34.83 -4.20 -14.74
N ILE A 172 33.86 -5.11 -14.67
CA ILE A 172 32.74 -5.22 -15.63
C ILE A 172 31.90 -3.93 -15.70
N VAL A 173 31.86 -3.14 -14.62
CA VAL A 173 31.10 -1.88 -14.55
C VAL A 173 31.86 -0.70 -15.16
N THR A 174 33.18 -0.57 -14.90
CA THR A 174 33.99 0.56 -15.37
C THR A 174 34.03 0.62 -16.90
N ASP A 175 34.18 -0.53 -17.54
CA ASP A 175 34.44 -0.62 -18.97
C ASP A 175 33.18 -0.26 -19.79
N ARG A 176 32.00 -0.60 -19.26
CA ARG A 176 30.70 -0.21 -19.83
C ARG A 176 30.41 1.28 -19.70
N ILE A 177 30.92 1.94 -18.65
CA ILE A 177 30.80 3.40 -18.48
C ILE A 177 31.77 4.11 -19.43
N ALA A 178 33.00 3.64 -19.56
CA ALA A 178 33.99 4.18 -20.50
C ALA A 178 33.50 4.10 -21.96
N ALA A 179 32.95 2.96 -22.38
CA ALA A 179 32.39 2.77 -23.72
C ALA A 179 31.26 3.77 -24.04
N LYS A 180 30.29 3.93 -23.13
CA LYS A 180 29.18 4.90 -23.31
C LYS A 180 29.64 6.35 -23.35
N LYS A 181 30.71 6.71 -22.63
CA LYS A 181 31.26 8.06 -22.65
C LYS A 181 31.90 8.38 -24.01
N ALA A 182 32.71 7.47 -24.53
CA ALA A 182 33.32 7.60 -25.87
C ALA A 182 32.28 7.66 -27.01
N GLU A 183 31.12 6.99 -26.85
CA GLU A 183 30.01 7.07 -27.80
C GLU A 183 29.28 8.42 -27.76
N ALA A 184 29.16 9.05 -26.58
CA ALA A 184 28.56 10.37 -26.42
C ALA A 184 29.42 11.49 -27.00
N ASP A 185 30.74 11.44 -26.79
CA ASP A 185 31.66 12.50 -27.23
C ASP A 185 31.80 12.56 -28.77
N LYS A 186 31.71 11.40 -29.47
CA LYS A 186 31.67 11.34 -30.95
C LYS A 186 30.44 12.01 -31.59
N LYS A 187 29.43 12.43 -30.82
CA LYS A 187 28.22 13.11 -31.31
C LYS A 187 28.29 14.65 -31.24
N LYS A 188 29.45 15.23 -30.92
CA LYS A 188 29.65 16.70 -30.83
C LYS A 188 30.86 17.19 -31.63
N GLU A 189 30.71 17.33 -32.94
CA GLU A 189 31.59 18.18 -33.75
C GLU A 189 30.76 19.10 -34.67
N PRO A 190 31.03 20.42 -34.76
CA PRO A 190 30.03 21.39 -35.23
C PRO A 190 30.16 21.80 -36.71
N ALA A 191 29.01 21.87 -37.40
CA ALA A 191 28.88 22.60 -38.67
C ALA A 191 29.10 24.12 -38.46
N LYS A 192 29.76 24.80 -39.41
CA LYS A 192 30.46 26.08 -39.14
C LYS A 192 30.27 27.14 -40.23
N LYS A 193 29.52 28.21 -39.90
CA LYS A 193 29.27 29.45 -40.70
C LYS A 193 28.39 29.20 -41.96
N THR A 194 27.71 30.18 -42.58
CA THR A 194 27.79 31.66 -42.62
C THR A 194 26.42 32.33 -42.36
N ALA A 195 26.32 33.39 -41.54
CA ALA A 195 26.35 34.85 -41.87
C ALA A 195 24.97 35.50 -42.16
N LYS A 196 24.83 36.77 -41.74
CA LYS A 196 23.67 37.71 -41.83
C LYS A 196 24.12 38.93 -42.69
N PRO A 197 23.28 39.95 -43.07
CA PRO A 197 21.85 40.22 -42.77
C PRO A 197 21.05 40.54 -44.10
N ASP A 198 20.08 41.47 -44.30
CA ASP A 198 19.36 42.47 -43.47
C ASP A 198 17.99 42.97 -44.04
N GLU A 199 17.29 43.76 -43.21
CA GLU A 199 16.30 44.85 -43.37
C GLU A 199 15.29 45.08 -44.53
N LYS A 200 14.05 45.40 -44.05
CA LYS A 200 13.08 46.46 -44.46
C LYS A 200 12.10 46.31 -45.67
N LYS A 201 10.84 46.72 -45.36
CA LYS A 201 9.71 47.16 -46.23
C LYS A 201 9.06 46.06 -47.09
N THR A 202 7.79 46.15 -47.54
CA THR A 202 6.86 47.32 -47.66
C THR A 202 5.41 46.93 -47.27
N ALA A 203 4.48 47.89 -47.17
CA ALA A 203 3.09 47.71 -46.72
C ALA A 203 2.03 47.83 -47.83
N ALA A 204 0.73 47.71 -47.45
CA ALA A 204 -0.50 47.76 -48.26
C ALA A 204 -0.85 46.43 -49.00
N LYS A 205 -2.11 46.13 -49.36
CA LYS A 205 -3.35 46.94 -49.46
C LYS A 205 -4.63 46.05 -49.42
N LYS A 206 -5.83 46.67 -49.33
CA LYS A 206 -7.18 46.13 -49.71
C LYS A 206 -7.80 45.03 -48.80
N THR A 207 -8.88 45.30 -48.03
CA THR A 207 -10.35 45.31 -48.36
C THR A 207 -11.01 43.94 -48.58
N ALA A 208 -12.29 43.66 -48.29
CA ALA A 208 -13.30 44.19 -47.33
C ALA A 208 -14.66 43.46 -47.53
N ALA A 209 -15.15 42.69 -46.55
CA ALA A 209 -16.56 42.24 -46.41
C ALA A 209 -16.73 41.73 -44.95
N LYS A 210 -17.60 42.25 -44.06
CA LYS A 210 -19.05 42.55 -44.11
C LYS A 210 -19.86 41.24 -44.15
N LYS A 211 -20.37 40.74 -43.00
CA LYS A 211 -21.76 40.92 -42.45
C LYS A 211 -22.82 40.30 -43.40
N THR A 212 -23.75 39.42 -43.03
CA THR A 212 -24.53 39.12 -41.79
C THR A 212 -24.96 37.62 -41.81
N THR A 213 -25.77 36.97 -40.94
CA THR A 213 -26.81 37.28 -39.90
C THR A 213 -26.66 36.25 -38.73
N LYS A 214 -27.16 36.36 -37.48
CA LYS A 214 -28.51 36.63 -36.89
C LYS A 214 -29.63 35.72 -37.45
N LYS A 215 -30.63 35.25 -36.67
CA LYS A 215 -31.05 35.50 -35.28
C LYS A 215 -31.80 34.27 -34.73
N GLU A 216 -31.99 34.21 -33.40
CA GLU A 216 -33.06 33.54 -32.61
C GLU A 216 -34.07 32.57 -33.25
N THR A 217 -34.42 31.54 -32.48
CA THR A 217 -35.84 31.29 -32.11
C THR A 217 -35.91 30.74 -30.68
N THR A 218 -37.02 30.96 -29.96
CA THR A 218 -37.13 30.67 -28.52
C THR A 218 -38.54 30.21 -28.14
N ALA A 219 -38.62 29.25 -27.21
CA ALA A 219 -39.77 28.91 -26.35
C ALA A 219 -41.14 28.55 -26.99
N LYS A 220 -41.58 27.31 -26.73
CA LYS A 220 -42.74 26.95 -25.87
C LYS A 220 -42.70 25.42 -25.65
N LYS A 221 -42.78 24.86 -24.43
CA LYS A 221 -43.74 25.02 -23.31
C LYS A 221 -44.99 24.14 -23.48
N LYS A 222 -45.01 23.03 -22.75
CA LYS A 222 -46.09 22.77 -21.78
C LYS A 222 -45.48 22.18 -20.52
#